data_AF-A0A7V4BUR4-F1
#
_entry.id   AF-A0A7V4BUR4-F1
#
_cell.length_a   1.000
_cell.length_b   1.000
_cell.length_c   1.000
_cell.angle_alpha   90.00
_cell.angle_beta   90.00
_cell.angle_gamma   90.00
#
_symmetry.space_group_name_H-M   'P 1'
#
loop_
_entity.id
_entity.type
_entity.pdbx_description
1 polymer ?
#
loop_
_entity_poly.entity_id
_entity_poly.type
_entity_poly.pdbx_seq_one_letter_code
_entity_poly.pdbx_strand_id
1 'polypeptide(L)'
;MKKPNVYLAIAIFVFVVFLLTIVQLRTTERPLLLMERFFRHGGWIEVILIAAYGAFLGHQMSDPSRTPRYRRLSWMLFSIVFFSQFILGLLVDTIFLMTGKLHLPIPMMVLAGPIYRGQLSVMSLLFLSTILLTGPAWCSQYCYFGAMDGMASAGHKKPQSWKKGYAFKWTLFFLVVFLAWLFRFIGLNHLITTMLAIIFGLTGIAIIVWLSRRYGTMMHCVYYCPLGTLVNTIK
;
A
#
# COMPACT_ATOMS: atom_id res chain seq x y z
N MET A 1 -17.72 24.59 14.27
CA MET A 1 -17.22 24.15 12.95
C MET A 1 -16.00 24.98 12.59
N LYS A 2 -14.81 24.37 12.46
CA LYS A 2 -13.59 25.11 12.04
C LYS A 2 -13.75 25.48 10.55
N LYS A 3 -13.53 26.76 10.19
CA LYS A 3 -13.55 27.19 8.78
C LYS A 3 -12.54 26.35 7.99
N PRO A 4 -12.93 25.81 6.83
CA PRO A 4 -12.02 24.98 6.06
C PRO A 4 -10.85 25.84 5.55
N ASN A 5 -9.62 25.38 5.80
CA ASN A 5 -8.43 26.19 5.60
C ASN A 5 -8.01 26.14 4.12
N VAL A 6 -8.46 27.10 3.33
CA VAL A 6 -8.10 27.23 1.90
C VAL A 6 -6.59 27.40 1.73
N TYR A 7 -5.91 28.08 2.66
CA TYR A 7 -4.46 28.23 2.63
C TYR A 7 -3.73 26.89 2.75
N LEU A 8 -4.25 25.95 3.54
CA LEU A 8 -3.70 24.60 3.63
C LEU A 8 -3.82 23.87 2.29
N ALA A 9 -4.97 23.97 1.62
CA ALA A 9 -5.17 23.33 0.32
C ALA A 9 -4.24 23.90 -0.75
N ILE A 10 -4.06 25.22 -0.79
CA ILE A 10 -3.11 25.88 -1.70
C ILE A 10 -1.67 25.46 -1.38
N ALA A 11 -1.28 25.43 -0.11
CA ALA A 11 0.05 24.99 0.30
C ALA A 11 0.33 23.54 -0.14
N ILE A 12 -0.64 22.64 0.04
CA ILE A 12 -0.53 21.25 -0.43
C ILE A 12 -0.41 21.20 -1.96
N PHE A 13 -1.22 21.96 -2.69
CA PHE A 13 -1.16 22.01 -4.15
C PHE A 13 0.26 22.42 -4.62
N VAL A 14 0.75 23.56 -4.14
CA VAL A 14 2.07 24.09 -4.52
C VAL A 14 3.18 23.12 -4.13
N PHE A 15 3.10 22.51 -2.95
CA PHE A 15 4.08 21.54 -2.49
C PHE A 15 4.11 20.27 -3.36
N VAL A 16 2.95 19.73 -3.74
CA VAL A 16 2.86 18.55 -4.62
C VAL A 16 3.35 18.88 -6.03
N VAL A 17 2.97 20.04 -6.59
CA VAL A 17 3.49 20.50 -7.88
C VAL A 17 5.00 20.62 -7.84
N PHE A 18 5.56 21.25 -6.80
CA PHE A 18 7.00 21.40 -6.64
C PHE A 18 7.72 20.05 -6.63
N LEU A 19 7.28 19.10 -5.78
CA LEU A 19 7.90 17.78 -5.70
C LEU A 19 7.80 16.99 -7.01
N LEU A 20 6.61 16.94 -7.62
CA LEU A 20 6.42 16.19 -8.86
C LEU A 20 7.10 16.84 -10.07
N THR A 21 7.26 18.16 -10.06
CA THR A 21 8.04 18.87 -11.09
C THR A 21 9.51 18.46 -11.01
N ILE A 22 10.08 18.34 -9.81
CA ILE A 22 11.45 17.82 -9.64
C ILE A 22 11.54 16.40 -10.22
N VAL A 23 10.57 15.53 -9.91
CA VAL A 23 10.52 14.17 -10.44
C VAL A 23 10.44 14.16 -11.97
N GLN A 24 9.56 14.97 -12.55
CA GLN A 24 9.37 15.09 -14.00
C GLN A 24 10.65 15.56 -14.71
N LEU A 25 11.35 16.56 -14.17
CA LEU A 25 12.55 17.11 -14.78
C LEU A 25 13.79 16.21 -14.62
N ARG A 26 13.86 15.41 -13.55
CA ARG A 26 15.03 14.56 -13.23
C ARG A 26 14.95 13.16 -13.82
N THR A 27 13.78 12.75 -14.30
CA THR A 27 13.52 11.36 -14.70
C THR A 27 13.24 11.24 -16.20
N THR A 28 14.04 11.92 -17.02
CA THR A 28 13.85 12.00 -18.47
C THR A 28 14.07 10.66 -19.19
N GLU A 29 14.96 9.80 -18.70
CA GLU A 29 15.28 8.51 -19.35
C GLU A 29 14.26 7.40 -19.05
N ARG A 30 13.61 7.43 -17.88
CA ARG A 30 12.62 6.44 -17.45
C ARG A 30 11.45 7.14 -16.75
N PRO A 31 10.55 7.79 -17.50
CA PRO A 31 9.51 8.62 -16.91
C PRO A 31 8.76 7.88 -15.80
N LEU A 32 8.79 8.45 -14.59
CA LEU A 32 8.11 7.88 -13.42
C LEU A 32 6.60 8.10 -13.49
N LEU A 33 6.20 9.25 -14.04
CA LEU A 33 4.80 9.59 -14.30
C LEU A 33 4.29 8.75 -15.46
N LEU A 34 3.17 8.07 -15.25
CA LEU A 34 2.62 7.11 -16.21
C LEU A 34 2.22 7.81 -17.50
N MET A 35 1.65 9.01 -17.40
CA MET A 35 1.13 9.72 -18.55
C MET A 35 2.23 10.30 -19.46
N GLU A 36 3.40 10.60 -18.89
CA GLU A 36 4.59 10.96 -19.68
C GLU A 36 5.09 9.81 -20.56
N ARG A 37 4.77 8.55 -20.20
CA ARG A 37 5.11 7.38 -21.02
C ARG A 37 4.24 7.24 -22.25
N PHE A 38 2.96 7.63 -22.15
CA PHE A 38 2.01 7.50 -23.25
C PHE A 38 2.16 8.59 -24.29
N PHE A 39 2.39 9.83 -23.86
CA PHE A 39 2.61 10.95 -24.76
C PHE A 39 3.57 11.95 -24.13
N ARG A 40 4.43 12.51 -24.99
CA ARG A 40 5.42 13.51 -24.61
C ARG A 40 4.74 14.69 -23.93
N HIS A 41 5.24 15.10 -22.76
CA HIS A 41 4.69 16.14 -21.89
C HIS A 41 3.39 15.79 -21.14
N GLY A 42 2.87 14.56 -21.25
CA GLY A 42 1.69 14.12 -20.50
C GLY A 42 1.87 14.17 -18.98
N GLY A 43 3.09 14.04 -18.48
CA GLY A 43 3.41 14.12 -17.06
C GLY A 43 3.00 15.44 -16.42
N TRP A 44 3.04 16.56 -17.15
CA TRP A 44 2.63 17.86 -16.62
C TRP A 44 1.14 17.92 -16.26
N ILE A 45 0.31 17.30 -17.08
CA ILE A 45 -1.12 17.20 -16.79
C ILE A 45 -1.34 16.27 -15.58
N GLU A 46 -0.59 15.16 -15.50
CA GLU A 46 -0.63 14.25 -14.34
C GLU A 46 -0.22 14.97 -13.03
N VAL A 47 0.81 15.83 -13.08
CA VAL A 47 1.22 16.66 -11.94
C VAL A 47 0.09 17.56 -11.45
N ILE A 48 -0.58 18.27 -12.37
CA ILE A 48 -1.68 19.17 -12.02
C ILE A 48 -2.86 18.38 -11.41
N LEU A 49 -3.20 17.23 -12.00
CA LEU A 49 -4.28 16.38 -11.51
C LEU A 49 -4.00 15.82 -10.11
N ILE A 50 -2.80 15.29 -9.87
CA ILE A 50 -2.41 14.76 -8.55
C ILE A 50 -2.33 15.89 -7.51
N ALA A 51 -1.82 17.07 -7.89
CA ALA A 51 -1.76 18.22 -6.99
C ALA A 51 -3.17 18.72 -6.62
N ALA A 52 -4.09 18.81 -7.58
CA ALA A 52 -5.48 19.17 -7.33
C ALA A 52 -6.18 18.13 -6.43
N TYR A 53 -5.94 16.84 -6.67
CA TYR A 53 -6.44 15.76 -5.82
C TYR A 53 -5.91 15.85 -4.39
N GLY A 54 -4.60 16.11 -4.22
CA GLY A 54 -3.97 16.30 -2.92
C GLY A 54 -4.55 17.50 -2.16
N ALA A 55 -4.72 18.63 -2.84
CA ALA A 55 -5.33 19.83 -2.28
C ALA A 55 -6.78 19.59 -1.84
N PHE A 56 -7.57 18.90 -2.67
CA PHE A 56 -8.93 18.50 -2.34
C PHE A 56 -8.97 17.60 -1.11
N LEU A 57 -8.15 16.55 -1.05
CA LEU A 57 -8.09 15.67 0.13
C LEU A 57 -7.67 16.45 1.39
N GLY A 58 -6.65 17.30 1.29
CA GLY A 58 -6.19 18.14 2.40
C GLY A 58 -7.28 19.06 2.94
N HIS A 59 -8.05 19.67 2.03
CA HIS A 59 -9.19 20.49 2.38
C HIS A 59 -10.26 19.69 3.12
N GLN A 60 -10.64 18.52 2.60
CA GLN A 60 -11.68 17.68 3.20
C GLN A 60 -11.25 17.04 4.53
N MET A 61 -9.97 16.71 4.68
CA MET A 61 -9.40 16.14 5.91
C MET A 61 -9.02 17.19 6.96
N SER A 62 -9.10 18.49 6.63
CA SER A 62 -8.93 19.58 7.61
C SER A 62 -10.04 19.59 8.68
N ASP A 63 -11.17 18.95 8.36
CA ASP A 63 -12.29 18.73 9.26
C ASP A 63 -12.24 17.30 9.82
N PRO A 64 -11.94 17.12 11.13
CA PRO A 64 -11.82 15.81 11.74
C PRO A 64 -13.05 14.92 11.59
N SER A 65 -14.25 15.51 11.44
CA SER A 65 -15.49 14.75 11.25
C SER A 65 -15.54 14.05 9.88
N ARG A 66 -14.88 14.62 8.87
CA ARG A 66 -14.84 14.10 7.49
C ARG A 66 -13.62 13.21 7.23
N THR A 67 -12.56 13.33 8.03
CA THR A 67 -11.30 12.59 7.86
C THR A 67 -11.45 11.07 7.71
N PRO A 68 -12.23 10.34 8.53
CA PRO A 68 -12.37 8.89 8.38
C PRO A 68 -12.95 8.48 7.02
N ARG A 69 -13.92 9.25 6.52
CA ARG A 69 -14.58 9.01 5.23
C ARG A 69 -13.61 9.23 4.07
N TYR A 70 -12.92 10.37 4.06
CA TYR A 70 -12.00 10.70 2.97
C TYR A 70 -10.74 9.85 2.98
N ARG A 71 -10.29 9.36 4.15
CA ARG A 71 -9.19 8.39 4.23
C ARG A 71 -9.57 7.07 3.59
N ARG A 72 -10.75 6.53 3.92
CA ARG A 72 -11.23 5.29 3.31
C ARG A 72 -11.36 5.45 1.78
N LEU A 73 -11.91 6.58 1.33
CA LEU A 73 -12.07 6.86 -0.09
C LEU A 73 -10.71 6.96 -0.81
N SER A 74 -9.74 7.69 -0.25
CA SER A 74 -8.43 7.85 -0.87
C SER A 74 -7.67 6.53 -0.93
N TRP A 75 -7.75 5.70 0.12
CA TRP A 75 -7.12 4.38 0.16
C TRP A 75 -7.73 3.44 -0.88
N MET A 76 -9.05 3.47 -1.04
CA MET A 76 -9.75 2.66 -2.05
C MET A 76 -9.40 3.11 -3.47
N LEU A 77 -9.42 4.43 -3.72
CA LEU A 77 -9.05 4.96 -5.03
C LEU A 77 -7.62 4.55 -5.39
N PHE A 78 -6.68 4.71 -4.45
CA PHE A 78 -5.29 4.29 -4.64
C PHE A 78 -5.18 2.79 -4.93
N SER A 79 -5.88 1.94 -4.16
CA SER A 79 -5.88 0.49 -4.37
C SER A 79 -6.42 0.10 -5.76
N ILE A 80 -7.54 0.71 -6.18
CA ILE A 80 -8.14 0.47 -7.49
C ILE A 80 -7.20 0.89 -8.62
N VAL A 81 -6.66 2.10 -8.57
CA VAL A 81 -5.74 2.62 -9.59
C VAL A 81 -4.50 1.74 -9.68
N PHE A 82 -3.91 1.40 -8.53
CA PHE A 82 -2.70 0.57 -8.46
C PHE A 82 -2.92 -0.84 -9.04
N PHE A 83 -3.96 -1.55 -8.62
CA PHE A 83 -4.23 -2.90 -9.13
C PHE A 83 -4.68 -2.89 -10.59
N SER A 84 -5.44 -1.89 -11.02
CA SER A 84 -5.82 -1.75 -12.43
C SER A 84 -4.59 -1.54 -13.29
N GLN A 85 -3.68 -0.63 -12.88
CA GLN A 85 -2.41 -0.41 -13.57
C GLN A 85 -1.56 -1.69 -13.58
N PHE A 86 -1.48 -2.42 -12.46
CA PHE A 86 -0.73 -3.68 -12.39
C PHE A 86 -1.30 -4.75 -13.33
N ILE A 87 -2.62 -4.94 -13.34
CA ILE A 87 -3.30 -5.92 -14.22
C ILE A 87 -3.11 -5.54 -15.69
N LEU A 88 -3.27 -4.26 -16.05
CA LEU A 88 -2.98 -3.77 -17.40
C LEU A 88 -1.51 -3.98 -17.77
N GLY A 89 -0.59 -3.80 -16.80
CA GLY A 89 0.82 -4.09 -16.95
C GLY A 89 1.15 -5.55 -17.25
N LEU A 90 0.35 -6.48 -16.75
CA LEU A 90 0.52 -7.92 -16.97
C LEU A 90 -0.18 -8.44 -18.23
N LEU A 91 -1.39 -7.93 -18.52
CA LEU A 91 -2.25 -8.47 -19.57
C LEU A 91 -2.19 -7.69 -20.88
N VAL A 92 -1.87 -6.39 -20.83
CA VAL A 92 -1.95 -5.49 -21.99
C VAL A 92 -0.55 -5.08 -22.43
N ASP A 93 0.18 -4.33 -21.60
CA ASP A 93 1.50 -3.81 -21.99
C ASP A 93 2.38 -3.47 -20.78
N THR A 94 3.67 -3.80 -20.85
CA THR A 94 4.68 -3.44 -19.85
C THR A 94 4.88 -1.94 -19.65
N ILE A 95 4.34 -1.06 -20.49
CA ILE A 95 4.36 0.41 -20.33
C ILE A 95 3.75 0.85 -18.99
N PHE A 96 2.77 0.11 -18.49
CA PHE A 96 2.15 0.32 -17.17
C PHE A 96 3.04 -0.13 -16.01
N LEU A 97 4.12 -0.88 -16.26
CA LEU A 97 5.09 -1.35 -15.29
C LEU A 97 6.36 -0.48 -15.29
N MET A 98 6.95 -0.26 -14.11
CA MET A 98 8.03 0.74 -13.96
C MET A 98 9.41 0.25 -14.43
N THR A 99 9.68 -1.04 -14.30
CA THR A 99 10.95 -1.67 -14.65
C THR A 99 10.61 -3.05 -15.17
N GLY A 100 11.31 -3.53 -16.20
CA GLY A 100 11.06 -4.85 -16.83
C GLY A 100 11.29 -6.08 -15.93
N LYS A 101 11.24 -5.91 -14.59
CA LYS A 101 11.24 -6.98 -13.59
C LYS A 101 9.94 -6.92 -12.81
N LEU A 102 9.28 -8.08 -12.68
CA LEU A 102 8.03 -8.21 -11.95
C LEU A 102 8.24 -7.93 -10.45
N HIS A 103 7.71 -6.82 -9.97
CA HIS A 103 7.64 -6.50 -8.55
C HIS A 103 6.26 -6.93 -8.04
N LEU A 104 6.20 -8.05 -7.31
CA LEU A 104 4.93 -8.55 -6.78
C LEU A 104 4.39 -7.59 -5.71
N PRO A 105 3.16 -7.07 -5.87
CA PRO A 105 2.55 -6.17 -4.91
C PRO A 105 1.90 -6.98 -3.77
N ILE A 106 2.73 -7.53 -2.89
CA ILE A 106 2.27 -8.35 -1.77
C ILE A 106 2.82 -7.74 -0.46
N PRO A 107 1.97 -7.37 0.51
CA PRO A 107 2.39 -6.65 1.72
C PRO A 107 3.55 -7.32 2.47
N MET A 108 3.54 -8.66 2.55
CA MET A 108 4.60 -9.46 3.15
C MET A 108 5.99 -9.18 2.58
N MET A 109 6.10 -8.84 1.28
CA MET A 109 7.38 -8.65 0.59
C MET A 109 8.16 -7.43 1.09
N VAL A 110 7.49 -6.46 1.71
CA VAL A 110 8.14 -5.30 2.35
C VAL A 110 9.05 -5.74 3.50
N LEU A 111 8.71 -6.85 4.17
CA LEU A 111 9.49 -7.45 5.26
C LEU A 111 10.35 -8.61 4.76
N ALA A 112 9.74 -9.61 4.12
CA ALA A 112 10.42 -10.85 3.73
C ALA A 112 11.45 -10.65 2.60
N GLY A 113 11.19 -9.73 1.67
CA GLY A 113 12.07 -9.46 0.53
C GLY A 113 13.47 -8.99 0.95
N PRO A 114 13.60 -7.96 1.81
CA PRO A 114 14.87 -7.55 2.40
C PRO A 114 15.56 -8.63 3.21
N ILE A 115 14.83 -9.46 3.96
CA ILE A 115 15.42 -10.54 4.77
C ILE A 115 16.05 -11.59 3.85
N TYR A 116 15.32 -12.03 2.84
CA TYR A 116 15.82 -13.00 1.87
C TYR A 116 17.01 -12.46 1.07
N ARG A 117 16.93 -11.21 0.58
CA ARG A 117 18.03 -10.55 -0.16
C ARG A 117 19.19 -10.07 0.72
N GLY A 118 18.96 -9.87 2.02
CA GLY A 118 19.92 -9.33 2.98
C GLY A 118 20.34 -7.90 2.67
N GLN A 119 19.45 -7.14 2.03
CA GLN A 119 19.65 -5.74 1.67
C GLN A 119 18.35 -4.99 1.93
N LEU A 120 18.46 -3.78 2.48
CA LEU A 120 17.29 -2.92 2.66
C LEU A 120 16.72 -2.53 1.30
N SER A 121 15.40 -2.66 1.16
CA SER A 121 14.70 -2.21 -0.03
C SER A 121 14.19 -0.79 0.16
N VAL A 122 14.11 -0.02 -0.93
CA VAL A 122 13.47 1.31 -0.93
C VAL A 122 12.06 1.22 -0.35
N MET A 123 11.31 0.17 -0.66
CA MET A 123 9.96 -0.03 -0.12
C MET A 123 9.93 -0.20 1.41
N SER A 124 10.95 -0.81 2.00
CA SER A 124 11.05 -1.00 3.45
C SER A 124 11.40 0.31 4.16
N LEU A 125 12.32 1.09 3.56
CA LEU A 125 12.67 2.42 4.05
C LEU A 125 11.47 3.36 3.99
N LEU A 126 10.75 3.39 2.85
CA LEU A 126 9.53 4.18 2.69
C LEU A 126 8.44 3.76 3.68
N PHE A 127 8.27 2.46 3.91
CA PHE A 127 7.30 1.96 4.89
C PHE A 127 7.62 2.43 6.31
N LEU A 128 8.88 2.29 6.74
CA LEU A 128 9.33 2.67 8.07
C LEU A 128 9.23 4.18 8.29
N SER A 129 9.69 4.99 7.33
CA SER A 129 9.60 6.45 7.42
C SER A 129 8.15 6.92 7.46
N THR A 130 7.28 6.30 6.66
CA THR A 130 5.85 6.65 6.64
C THR A 130 5.17 6.33 7.96
N ILE A 131 5.43 5.17 8.57
CA ILE A 131 4.87 4.83 9.89
C ILE A 131 5.37 5.79 10.97
N LEU A 132 6.66 6.12 10.95
CA LEU A 132 7.24 7.06 11.92
C LEU A 132 6.62 8.47 11.80
N LEU A 133 6.41 8.95 10.57
CA LEU A 133 5.91 10.31 10.31
C LEU A 133 4.38 10.44 10.42
N THR A 134 3.63 9.42 10.01
CA THR A 134 2.16 9.51 9.83
C THR A 134 1.37 8.50 10.66
N GLY A 135 2.06 7.58 11.32
CA GLY A 135 1.50 6.60 12.22
C GLY A 135 1.09 5.26 11.57
N PRO A 136 0.70 4.29 12.41
CA PRO A 136 0.46 2.90 11.99
C PRO A 136 -0.67 2.74 10.97
N ALA A 137 -1.66 3.63 11.00
CA ALA A 137 -2.83 3.54 10.14
C ALA A 137 -2.52 3.76 8.64
N TRP A 138 -1.35 4.31 8.29
CA TRP A 138 -0.91 4.45 6.90
C TRP A 138 -0.47 3.13 6.25
N CYS A 139 -0.20 2.09 7.05
CA CYS A 139 0.09 0.75 6.53
C CYS A 139 -1.00 0.25 5.58
N SER A 140 -2.27 0.58 5.84
CA SER A 140 -3.41 0.14 5.00
C SER A 140 -3.44 0.81 3.63
N GLN A 141 -2.96 2.05 3.54
CA GLN A 141 -2.82 2.78 2.27
C GLN A 141 -1.64 2.24 1.48
N TYR A 142 -0.48 2.12 2.14
CA TYR A 142 0.76 1.68 1.52
C TYR A 142 0.66 0.24 0.99
N CYS A 143 -0.08 -0.63 1.70
CA CYS A 143 -0.18 -2.02 1.35
C CYS A 143 -1.35 -2.38 0.43
N TYR A 144 -2.23 -1.41 0.07
CA TYR A 144 -3.43 -1.51 -0.81
C TYR A 144 -4.48 -2.60 -0.46
N PHE A 145 -4.07 -3.73 0.12
CA PHE A 145 -4.88 -4.78 0.76
C PHE A 145 -5.70 -4.23 1.93
N GLY A 146 -5.14 -3.31 2.71
CA GLY A 146 -5.85 -2.73 3.86
C GLY A 146 -7.07 -1.90 3.45
N ALA A 147 -7.04 -1.27 2.28
CA ALA A 147 -8.23 -0.60 1.74
C ALA A 147 -9.35 -1.62 1.46
N MET A 148 -9.03 -2.71 0.76
CA MET A 148 -9.97 -3.78 0.43
C MET A 148 -10.49 -4.48 1.68
N ASP A 149 -9.63 -4.76 2.66
CA ASP A 149 -9.98 -5.38 3.94
C ASP A 149 -10.90 -4.47 4.77
N GLY A 150 -10.62 -3.16 4.76
CA GLY A 150 -11.45 -2.15 5.42
C GLY A 150 -12.83 -2.00 4.79
N MET A 151 -12.93 -2.16 3.46
CA MET A 151 -14.20 -2.20 2.75
C MET A 151 -14.95 -3.51 3.02
N ALA A 152 -14.27 -4.65 2.98
CA ALA A 152 -14.87 -5.96 3.22
C ALA A 152 -15.43 -6.09 4.63
N SER A 153 -14.77 -5.48 5.62
CA SER A 153 -15.22 -5.47 7.02
C SER A 153 -16.28 -4.40 7.33
N ALA A 154 -16.58 -3.49 6.39
CA ALA A 154 -17.52 -2.39 6.64
C ALA A 154 -18.97 -2.88 6.76
N GLY A 155 -19.74 -2.23 7.65
CA GLY A 155 -21.20 -2.45 7.76
C GLY A 155 -21.64 -3.35 8.91
N HIS A 156 -20.73 -4.01 9.61
CA HIS A 156 -21.06 -4.83 10.78
C HIS A 156 -21.10 -4.01 12.07
N LYS A 157 -22.24 -4.02 12.77
CA LYS A 157 -22.43 -3.29 14.04
C LYS A 157 -21.66 -3.89 15.22
N LYS A 158 -21.31 -5.19 15.14
CA LYS A 158 -20.58 -5.92 16.19
C LYS A 158 -19.42 -6.71 15.56
N PRO A 159 -18.23 -6.10 15.42
CA PRO A 159 -17.03 -6.82 14.99
C PRO A 159 -16.75 -7.99 15.92
N GLN A 160 -16.57 -9.19 15.35
CA GLN A 160 -16.24 -10.38 16.12
C GLN A 160 -14.72 -10.48 16.29
N SER A 161 -14.28 -10.68 17.53
CA SER A 161 -12.87 -10.93 17.84
C SER A 161 -12.55 -12.41 17.74
N TRP A 162 -11.37 -12.72 17.20
CA TRP A 162 -10.91 -14.10 17.11
C TRP A 162 -10.09 -14.46 18.35
N LYS A 163 -10.64 -15.30 19.23
CA LYS A 163 -10.04 -15.66 20.54
C LYS A 163 -8.60 -16.18 20.44
N LYS A 164 -8.26 -16.94 19.39
CA LYS A 164 -6.91 -17.48 19.13
C LYS A 164 -6.06 -16.62 18.19
N GLY A 165 -6.58 -15.46 17.77
CA GLY A 165 -5.93 -14.63 16.76
C GLY A 165 -4.60 -14.03 17.20
N TYR A 166 -4.37 -13.82 18.51
CA TYR A 166 -3.10 -13.32 19.01
C TYR A 166 -1.94 -14.32 18.84
N ALA A 167 -2.17 -15.59 19.19
CA ALA A 167 -1.17 -16.64 18.97
C ALA A 167 -0.91 -16.82 17.46
N PHE A 168 -1.99 -16.89 16.67
CA PHE A 168 -1.88 -17.09 15.23
C PHE A 168 -1.06 -16.00 14.53
N LYS A 169 -1.31 -14.71 14.82
CA LYS A 169 -0.60 -13.61 14.14
C LYS A 169 0.92 -13.63 14.42
N TRP A 170 1.31 -13.97 15.65
CA TRP A 170 2.73 -14.06 16.02
C TRP A 170 3.40 -15.31 15.45
N THR A 171 2.73 -16.46 15.51
CA THR A 171 3.22 -17.68 14.86
C THR A 171 3.46 -17.44 13.38
N LEU A 172 2.50 -16.80 12.69
CA LEU A 172 2.65 -16.49 11.27
C LEU A 172 3.77 -15.48 11.01
N PHE A 173 3.89 -14.43 11.83
CA PHE A 173 4.99 -13.46 11.73
C PHE A 173 6.36 -14.14 11.83
N PHE A 174 6.60 -14.92 12.89
CA PHE A 174 7.88 -15.61 13.09
C PHE A 174 8.12 -16.67 12.00
N LEU A 175 7.08 -17.38 11.57
CA LEU A 175 7.18 -18.33 10.47
C LEU A 175 7.64 -17.64 9.18
N VAL A 176 7.07 -16.49 8.83
CA VAL A 176 7.46 -15.72 7.64
C VAL A 176 8.91 -15.25 7.72
N VAL A 177 9.33 -14.71 8.87
CA VAL A 177 10.71 -14.24 9.08
C VAL A 177 11.69 -15.41 9.00
N PHE A 178 11.37 -16.52 9.68
CA PHE A 178 12.18 -17.72 9.70
C PHE A 178 12.32 -18.34 8.30
N LEU A 179 11.22 -18.50 7.56
CA LEU A 179 11.24 -19.03 6.20
C LEU A 179 12.05 -18.13 5.25
N ALA A 180 11.90 -16.80 5.33
CA ALA A 180 12.66 -15.88 4.50
C ALA A 180 14.18 -15.99 4.77
N TRP A 181 14.57 -16.12 6.03
CA TRP A 181 15.96 -16.33 6.43
C TRP A 181 16.48 -17.71 6.03
N LEU A 182 15.70 -18.77 6.21
CA LEU A 182 16.05 -20.15 5.82
C LEU A 182 16.23 -20.28 4.31
N PHE A 183 15.32 -19.69 3.51
CA PHE A 183 15.41 -19.72 2.05
C PHE A 183 16.66 -19.00 1.54
N ARG A 184 17.13 -17.97 2.24
CA ARG A 184 18.42 -17.33 1.96
C ARG A 184 19.56 -18.30 2.24
N PHE A 185 19.58 -18.95 3.41
CA PHE A 185 20.66 -19.84 3.81
C PHE A 185 20.83 -21.04 2.87
N ILE A 186 19.71 -21.62 2.41
CA ILE A 186 19.70 -22.75 1.48
C ILE A 186 20.00 -22.30 0.03
N GLY A 187 19.98 -20.99 -0.26
CA GLY A 187 20.13 -20.49 -1.63
C GLY A 187 18.97 -20.87 -2.54
N LEU A 188 17.74 -20.92 -2.00
CA LEU A 188 16.56 -21.35 -2.73
C LEU A 188 16.34 -20.49 -3.99
N ASN A 189 15.94 -21.12 -5.10
CA ASN A 189 15.69 -20.42 -6.36
C ASN A 189 14.62 -19.32 -6.20
N HIS A 190 14.85 -18.17 -6.84
CA HIS A 190 13.91 -17.04 -6.91
C HIS A 190 12.53 -17.42 -7.45
N LEU A 191 12.44 -18.40 -8.35
CA LEU A 191 11.15 -18.84 -8.90
C LEU A 191 10.26 -19.43 -7.80
N ILE A 192 10.81 -20.31 -6.95
CA ILE A 192 10.07 -20.97 -5.87
C ILE A 192 9.62 -19.95 -4.83
N THR A 193 10.50 -19.04 -4.42
CA THR A 193 10.16 -18.00 -3.43
C THR A 193 9.10 -17.03 -3.96
N THR A 194 9.12 -16.74 -5.26
CA THR A 194 8.09 -15.95 -5.95
C THR A 194 6.74 -16.68 -5.96
N MET A 195 6.70 -17.98 -6.27
CA MET A 195 5.46 -18.76 -6.23
C MET A 195 4.87 -18.83 -4.82
N LEU A 196 5.70 -19.05 -3.80
CA LEU A 196 5.25 -19.02 -2.39
C LEU A 196 4.69 -17.65 -2.00
N ALA A 197 5.33 -16.56 -2.43
CA ALA A 197 4.83 -15.22 -2.20
C ALA A 197 3.45 -15.01 -2.86
N ILE A 198 3.27 -15.47 -4.11
CA ILE A 198 1.98 -15.40 -4.81
C ILE A 198 0.90 -16.16 -4.04
N ILE A 199 1.17 -17.39 -3.61
CA ILE A 199 0.24 -18.20 -2.80
C ILE A 199 -0.14 -17.46 -1.52
N PHE A 200 0.83 -16.85 -0.85
CA PHE A 200 0.57 -16.04 0.35
C PHE A 200 -0.32 -14.84 0.05
N GLY A 201 -0.08 -14.13 -1.06
CA GLY A 201 -0.91 -13.01 -1.52
C GLY A 201 -2.35 -13.42 -1.83
N LEU A 202 -2.53 -14.50 -2.60
CA LEU A 202 -3.85 -15.04 -2.96
C LEU A 202 -4.64 -15.50 -1.73
N THR A 203 -3.98 -16.17 -0.80
CA THR A 203 -4.57 -16.56 0.49
C THR A 203 -5.01 -15.31 1.26
N GLY A 204 -4.20 -14.25 1.24
CA GLY A 204 -4.56 -12.95 1.82
C GLY A 204 -5.83 -12.35 1.20
N ILE A 205 -5.98 -12.40 -0.12
CA ILE A 205 -7.20 -11.96 -0.82
C ILE A 205 -8.39 -12.83 -0.43
N ALA A 206 -8.23 -14.16 -0.39
CA ALA A 206 -9.29 -15.07 0.03
C ALA A 206 -9.80 -14.76 1.45
N ILE A 207 -8.90 -14.47 2.39
CA ILE A 207 -9.23 -14.04 3.75
C ILE A 207 -10.05 -12.74 3.72
N ILE A 208 -9.66 -11.76 2.90
CA ILE A 208 -10.39 -10.49 2.77
C ILE A 208 -11.81 -10.73 2.24
N VAL A 209 -11.96 -11.51 1.17
CA VAL A 209 -13.27 -11.72 0.53
C VAL A 209 -14.19 -12.56 1.41
N TRP A 210 -13.67 -13.55 2.16
CA TRP A 210 -14.50 -14.52 2.87
C TRP A 210 -14.58 -14.23 4.36
N LEU A 211 -13.43 -14.15 5.04
CA LEU A 211 -13.38 -14.03 6.50
C LEU A 211 -13.64 -12.59 6.95
N SER A 212 -13.02 -11.59 6.32
CA SER A 212 -13.22 -10.20 6.75
C SER A 212 -14.66 -9.73 6.59
N ARG A 213 -15.35 -10.20 5.54
CA ARG A 213 -16.80 -10.01 5.37
C ARG A 213 -17.63 -10.73 6.43
N ARG A 214 -17.25 -11.96 6.78
CA ARG A 214 -18.01 -12.76 7.76
C ARG A 214 -17.89 -12.22 9.19
N TYR A 215 -16.69 -11.83 9.60
CA TYR A 215 -16.41 -11.42 10.98
C TYR A 215 -16.61 -9.91 11.23
N GLY A 216 -16.73 -9.11 10.17
CA GLY A 216 -16.88 -7.65 10.30
C GLY A 216 -15.63 -6.96 10.85
N THR A 217 -14.48 -7.61 10.74
CA THR A 217 -13.16 -7.12 11.18
C THR A 217 -12.17 -7.28 10.04
N MET A 218 -11.13 -6.43 10.04
CA MET A 218 -10.04 -6.49 9.05
C MET A 218 -9.15 -7.71 9.31
N MET A 219 -9.66 -8.91 9.04
CA MET A 219 -9.02 -10.18 9.43
C MET A 219 -7.63 -10.33 8.79
N HIS A 220 -7.46 -9.87 7.55
CA HIS A 220 -6.16 -9.90 6.88
C HIS A 220 -5.16 -8.99 7.59
N CYS A 221 -5.51 -7.72 7.80
CA CYS A 221 -4.61 -6.74 8.41
C CYS A 221 -4.35 -7.01 9.90
N VAL A 222 -5.29 -7.59 10.63
CA VAL A 222 -5.15 -7.81 12.08
C VAL A 222 -4.45 -9.13 12.41
N TYR A 223 -4.73 -10.20 11.67
CA TYR A 223 -4.29 -11.56 12.05
C TYR A 223 -3.37 -12.25 11.04
N TYR A 224 -3.45 -11.92 9.75
CA TYR A 224 -2.70 -12.62 8.70
C TYR A 224 -1.46 -11.86 8.22
N CYS A 225 -1.53 -10.53 8.15
CA CYS A 225 -0.44 -9.72 7.62
C CYS A 225 0.71 -9.59 8.65
N PRO A 226 1.96 -9.98 8.31
CA PRO A 226 3.11 -9.80 9.20
C PRO A 226 3.38 -8.32 9.50
N LEU A 227 3.22 -7.44 8.50
CA LEU A 227 3.31 -6.00 8.70
C LEU A 227 2.21 -5.49 9.64
N GLY A 228 0.98 -5.97 9.47
CA GLY A 228 -0.12 -5.63 10.36
C GLY A 228 0.15 -6.04 11.81
N THR A 229 0.82 -7.17 12.01
CA THR A 229 1.26 -7.61 13.36
C THR A 229 2.22 -6.61 13.99
N LEU A 230 3.26 -6.18 13.26
CA LEU A 230 4.21 -5.15 13.73
C LEU A 230 3.51 -3.82 14.02
N VAL A 231 2.71 -3.36 13.07
CA VAL A 231 2.07 -2.04 13.11
C VAL A 231 1.03 -1.95 14.23
N ASN A 232 0.29 -3.02 14.48
CA ASN A 232 -0.67 -3.08 15.59
C ASN A 232 0.00 -3.10 16.97
N THR A 233 1.30 -3.39 17.07
CA THR A 233 2.05 -3.35 18.33
C THR A 233 2.69 -2.00 18.63
N ILE A 234 2.79 -1.10 17.65
CA ILE A 234 3.39 0.24 17.80
C ILE A 234 2.35 1.26 18.33
N LYS A 235 1.22 0.78 18.87
CA LYS A 235 0.08 1.60 19.25
C LYS A 235 0.03 1.86 20.75
#